data_AF-A0A6A4KA19-F1
#
_entry.id   AF-A0A6A4KA19-F1
#
_cell.length_a   1.000
_cell.length_b   1.000
_cell.length_c   1.000
_cell.angle_alpha   90.00
_cell.angle_beta   90.00
_cell.angle_gamma   90.00
#
_symmetry.space_group_name_H-M   'P 1'
#
loop_
_entity.id
_entity.type
_entity.pdbx_description
1 polymer ?
#
loop_
_entity_poly.entity_id
_entity_poly.type
_entity_poly.pdbx_seq_one_letter_code
_entity_poly.pdbx_strand_id
1 'polypeptide(L)'
;MAESNSRPASATEAPYTVALVQKKSTDDYKNVQVFCSGAIIDPEWVLTAAHCGVFAGTLITAIAGADNTAQFSDNHVQRRPGKELFKHPSYWENRVSKYDVALLRVQQRFEFNERVGQAKLWANVWQMAGPKEKHEYGIMDCRGYGWGSLEIGVPGDSLRTVTLNAGHGTKACSCFKM
;
A
#
# COMPACT_ATOMS: atom_id res chain seq x y z
N MET A 1 2.04 -13.66 13.79
CA MET A 1 1.18 -13.15 14.89
C MET A 1 0.53 -11.80 14.52
N ALA A 2 -0.06 -11.68 13.32
CA ALA A 2 -0.71 -10.43 12.88
C ALA A 2 -2.23 -10.45 13.11
N GLU A 3 -2.81 -11.62 13.40
CA GLU A 3 -4.26 -11.81 13.52
C GLU A 3 -4.87 -11.18 14.79
N SER A 4 -4.17 -11.18 15.93
CA SER A 4 -4.78 -10.78 17.21
C SER A 4 -5.17 -9.30 17.32
N ASN A 5 -4.63 -8.44 16.43
CA ASN A 5 -4.80 -6.98 16.50
C ASN A 5 -5.44 -6.39 15.23
N SER A 6 -5.96 -7.23 14.33
CA SER A 6 -6.60 -6.78 13.10
C SER A 6 -8.09 -6.46 13.33
N ARG A 7 -8.55 -5.30 12.87
CA ARG A 7 -9.98 -4.94 12.90
C ARG A 7 -10.47 -4.40 11.55
N PRO A 8 -11.78 -4.42 11.27
CA PRO A 8 -12.35 -3.70 10.14
C PRO A 8 -11.96 -2.21 10.18
N ALA A 9 -11.77 -1.62 9.00
CA ALA A 9 -11.48 -0.22 8.81
C ALA A 9 -12.37 0.37 7.70
N SER A 10 -12.43 1.69 7.63
CA SER A 10 -13.10 2.41 6.54
C SER A 10 -12.07 3.23 5.75
N ALA A 11 -12.34 3.45 4.47
CA ALA A 11 -11.60 4.37 3.63
C ALA A 11 -11.53 5.78 4.23
N THR A 12 -12.51 6.19 5.03
CA THR A 12 -12.47 7.46 5.76
C THR A 12 -11.37 7.52 6.83
N GLU A 13 -10.95 6.37 7.37
CA GLU A 13 -9.87 6.29 8.36
C GLU A 13 -8.48 6.42 7.71
N ALA A 14 -8.33 5.93 6.49
CA ALA A 14 -7.08 5.96 5.73
C ALA A 14 -7.35 6.27 4.25
N PRO A 15 -7.76 7.52 3.93
CA PRO A 15 -8.28 7.89 2.60
C PRO A 15 -7.22 7.83 1.49
N TYR A 16 -5.97 7.65 1.86
CA TYR A 16 -4.86 7.43 0.95
C TYR A 16 -4.68 5.99 0.50
N THR A 17 -5.39 5.03 1.09
CA THR A 17 -5.20 3.61 0.79
C THR A 17 -5.84 3.25 -0.55
N VAL A 18 -5.09 2.58 -1.43
CA VAL A 18 -5.63 2.04 -2.69
C VAL A 18 -5.43 0.55 -2.81
N ALA A 19 -6.43 -0.13 -3.36
CA ALA A 19 -6.30 -1.49 -3.84
C ALA A 19 -5.71 -1.48 -5.25
N LEU A 20 -4.72 -2.33 -5.51
CA LEU A 20 -4.18 -2.56 -6.83
C LEU A 20 -4.75 -3.87 -7.37
N VAL A 21 -5.43 -3.76 -8.52
CA VAL A 21 -6.05 -4.88 -9.22
C VAL A 21 -5.55 -4.94 -10.65
N GLN A 22 -5.53 -6.13 -11.24
CA GLN A 22 -5.24 -6.28 -12.66
C GLN A 22 -6.47 -5.86 -13.47
N LYS A 23 -6.29 -4.96 -14.44
CA LYS A 23 -7.32 -4.61 -15.42
C LYS A 23 -7.67 -5.85 -16.24
N LYS A 24 -8.94 -6.26 -16.24
CA LYS A 24 -9.48 -7.31 -17.13
C LYS A 24 -10.24 -6.67 -18.29
N SER A 25 -10.23 -7.31 -19.45
CA SER A 25 -10.88 -6.80 -20.68
C SER A 25 -12.40 -6.69 -20.60
N THR A 26 -13.02 -7.37 -19.63
CA THR A 26 -14.46 -7.29 -19.33
C THR A 26 -14.60 -6.37 -18.11
N ASP A 27 -14.89 -5.08 -18.32
CA ASP A 27 -14.91 -4.02 -17.29
C ASP A 27 -16.06 -4.17 -16.25
N ASP A 28 -16.15 -5.30 -15.58
CA ASP A 28 -16.86 -5.44 -14.32
C ASP A 28 -15.84 -5.72 -13.22
N TYR A 29 -15.71 -4.79 -12.28
CA TYR A 29 -14.84 -4.94 -11.11
C TYR A 29 -15.46 -5.88 -10.06
N LYS A 30 -16.61 -6.51 -10.34
CA LYS A 30 -17.11 -7.63 -9.56
C LYS A 30 -16.16 -8.82 -9.70
N ASN A 31 -15.65 -9.30 -8.56
CA ASN A 31 -14.75 -10.46 -8.45
C ASN A 31 -13.31 -10.22 -8.95
N VAL A 32 -12.81 -8.97 -8.97
CA VAL A 32 -11.37 -8.73 -9.14
C VAL A 32 -10.64 -8.99 -7.83
N GLN A 33 -9.49 -9.67 -7.93
CA GLN A 33 -8.64 -9.92 -6.77
C GLN A 33 -7.67 -8.76 -6.57
N VAL A 34 -7.59 -8.28 -5.33
CA VAL A 34 -6.54 -7.35 -4.89
C VAL A 34 -5.23 -8.12 -4.81
N PHE A 35 -4.24 -7.76 -5.63
CA PHE A 35 -2.92 -8.41 -5.60
C PHE A 35 -1.91 -7.63 -4.76
N CYS A 36 -2.08 -6.30 -4.65
CA CYS A 36 -1.26 -5.42 -3.83
C CYS A 36 -2.08 -4.24 -3.32
N SER A 37 -1.49 -3.46 -2.41
CA SER A 37 -2.02 -2.17 -1.97
C SER A 37 -1.00 -1.07 -2.26
N GLY A 38 -1.46 0.17 -2.27
CA GLY A 38 -0.60 1.35 -2.39
C GLY A 38 -1.13 2.53 -1.58
N ALA A 39 -0.41 3.65 -1.62
CA ALA A 39 -0.80 4.91 -1.00
C ALA A 39 -0.81 6.05 -2.01
N ILE A 40 -1.88 6.84 -2.05
CA ILE A 40 -1.94 8.07 -2.84
C ILE A 40 -0.99 9.09 -2.20
N ILE A 41 0.01 9.54 -2.96
CA ILE A 41 0.99 10.54 -2.50
C ILE A 41 0.87 11.86 -3.25
N ASP A 42 0.08 11.90 -4.33
CA ASP A 42 -0.29 13.06 -5.13
C ASP A 42 -1.52 12.68 -6.01
N PRO A 43 -2.35 13.63 -6.50
CA PRO A 43 -3.50 13.29 -7.34
C PRO A 43 -3.20 12.38 -8.55
N GLU A 44 -1.99 12.37 -9.10
CA GLU A 44 -1.60 11.47 -10.21
C GLU A 44 -0.73 10.28 -9.79
N TRP A 45 -0.35 10.17 -8.52
CA TRP A 45 0.70 9.24 -8.09
C TRP A 45 0.31 8.36 -6.91
N VAL A 46 0.50 7.06 -7.11
CA VAL A 46 0.41 6.04 -6.07
C VAL A 46 1.81 5.50 -5.77
N LEU A 47 2.19 5.54 -4.51
CA LEU A 47 3.36 4.85 -3.97
C LEU A 47 3.00 3.39 -3.68
N THR A 48 3.85 2.46 -4.13
CA THR A 48 3.69 1.02 -3.91
C THR A 48 5.06 0.34 -3.80
N ALA A 49 5.09 -0.95 -3.50
CA ALA A 49 6.32 -1.74 -3.57
C ALA A 49 6.70 -2.05 -5.02
N ALA A 50 8.00 -2.19 -5.31
CA ALA A 50 8.48 -2.54 -6.64
C ALA A 50 8.10 -3.96 -7.03
N HIS A 51 8.08 -4.90 -6.08
CA HIS A 51 7.64 -6.27 -6.32
C HIS A 51 6.17 -6.37 -6.73
N CYS A 52 5.34 -5.37 -6.42
CA CYS A 52 3.96 -5.30 -6.91
C CYS A 52 3.87 -5.01 -8.41
N GLY A 53 4.97 -4.58 -9.05
CA GLY A 53 5.06 -4.37 -10.49
C GLY A 53 5.18 -5.66 -11.30
N VAL A 54 4.32 -6.64 -11.04
CA VAL A 54 4.26 -7.93 -11.76
C VAL A 54 3.55 -7.80 -13.12
N PHE A 55 2.79 -6.72 -13.30
CA PHE A 55 2.13 -6.37 -14.55
C PHE A 55 2.69 -5.06 -15.11
N ALA A 56 2.56 -4.86 -16.43
CA ALA A 56 2.76 -3.54 -17.01
C ALA A 56 1.85 -2.52 -16.32
N GLY A 57 2.32 -1.29 -16.08
CA GLY A 57 1.54 -0.27 -15.37
C GLY A 57 0.17 0.00 -16.00
N THR A 58 0.06 -0.12 -17.32
CA THR A 58 -1.20 0.01 -18.09
C THR A 58 -2.23 -1.11 -17.82
N LEU A 59 -1.79 -2.21 -17.22
CA LEU A 59 -2.63 -3.34 -16.80
C LEU A 59 -2.99 -3.27 -15.31
N ILE A 60 -2.56 -2.24 -14.58
CA ILE A 60 -2.89 -2.04 -13.17
C ILE A 60 -3.97 -0.97 -13.06
N THR A 61 -5.01 -1.21 -12.27
CA THR A 61 -5.98 -0.18 -11.86
C THR A 61 -5.83 0.06 -10.36
N ALA A 62 -5.65 1.32 -9.97
CA ALA A 62 -5.73 1.74 -8.58
C ALA A 62 -7.19 2.07 -8.22
N ILE A 63 -7.71 1.44 -7.17
CA ILE A 63 -9.07 1.63 -6.68
C ILE A 63 -9.02 2.33 -5.31
N ALA A 64 -9.67 3.48 -5.20
CA ALA A 64 -9.70 4.30 -3.98
C ALA A 64 -11.14 4.52 -3.47
N GLY A 65 -11.28 4.65 -2.15
CA GLY A 65 -12.54 5.04 -1.50
C GLY A 65 -13.51 3.91 -1.16
N ALA A 66 -13.11 2.64 -1.35
CA ALA A 66 -13.91 1.47 -1.02
C ALA A 66 -13.62 0.95 0.39
N ASP A 67 -14.63 0.41 1.07
CA ASP A 67 -14.48 -0.35 2.32
C ASP A 67 -14.45 -1.86 2.04
N ASN A 68 -15.07 -2.32 0.95
CA ASN A 68 -15.15 -3.73 0.55
C ASN A 68 -14.96 -3.91 -0.96
N THR A 69 -14.38 -5.02 -1.39
CA THR A 69 -14.14 -5.35 -2.82
C THR A 69 -15.44 -5.41 -3.63
N ALA A 70 -16.57 -5.76 -3.02
CA ALA A 70 -17.89 -5.72 -3.66
C ALA A 70 -18.32 -4.31 -4.07
N GLN A 71 -17.79 -3.27 -3.42
CA GLN A 71 -18.05 -1.86 -3.74
C GLN A 71 -17.18 -1.36 -4.89
N PHE A 72 -16.27 -2.17 -5.43
CA PHE A 72 -15.35 -1.72 -6.48
C PHE A 72 -16.05 -1.28 -7.76
N SER A 73 -17.35 -1.57 -7.94
CA SER A 73 -18.19 -1.06 -9.02
C SER A 73 -19.14 0.09 -8.63
N ASP A 74 -19.14 0.54 -7.37
CA ASP A 74 -20.00 1.63 -6.87
C ASP A 74 -19.58 3.02 -7.37
N ASN A 75 -20.54 3.93 -7.54
CA ASN A 75 -20.28 5.27 -8.10
C ASN A 75 -19.34 6.15 -7.25
N HIS A 76 -19.32 5.94 -5.93
CA HIS A 76 -18.47 6.72 -5.02
C HIS A 76 -17.00 6.27 -5.04
N VAL A 77 -16.71 5.10 -5.60
CA VAL A 77 -15.37 4.52 -5.69
C VAL A 77 -14.66 5.00 -6.95
N GLN A 78 -13.41 5.44 -6.80
CA GLN A 78 -12.60 5.93 -7.91
C GLN A 78 -11.71 4.82 -8.46
N ARG A 79 -11.90 4.49 -9.73
CA ARG A 79 -11.07 3.56 -10.49
C ARG A 79 -10.13 4.39 -11.35
N ARG A 80 -8.82 4.24 -11.14
CA ARG A 80 -7.79 4.97 -11.88
C ARG A 80 -6.87 3.99 -12.59
N PRO A 81 -7.12 3.71 -13.87
CA PRO A 81 -6.20 2.91 -14.68
C PRO A 81 -4.81 3.52 -14.66
N GLY A 82 -3.80 2.66 -14.57
CA GLY A 82 -2.40 3.04 -14.63
C GLY A 82 -2.03 3.53 -16.02
N LYS A 83 -1.16 4.53 -16.04
CA LYS A 83 -0.47 5.01 -17.23
C LYS A 83 0.89 4.33 -17.36
N GLU A 84 1.64 4.31 -16.25
CA GLU A 84 3.02 3.84 -16.23
C GLU A 84 3.44 3.50 -14.80
N LEU A 85 4.32 2.51 -14.65
CA LEU A 85 4.89 2.11 -13.36
C LEU A 85 6.41 2.31 -13.39
N PHE A 86 6.92 3.05 -12.42
CA PHE A 86 8.34 3.37 -12.26
C PHE A 86 8.88 2.62 -11.05
N LYS A 87 9.56 1.49 -11.28
CA LYS A 87 10.33 0.81 -10.23
C LYS A 87 11.58 1.63 -9.90
N HIS A 88 12.03 1.60 -8.65
CA HIS A 88 13.31 2.22 -8.28
C HIS A 88 14.44 1.63 -9.14
N PRO A 89 15.35 2.44 -9.72
CA PRO A 89 16.39 1.95 -10.64
C PRO A 89 17.33 0.89 -10.05
N SER A 90 17.51 0.92 -8.73
CA SER A 90 18.33 -0.04 -7.98
C SER A 90 17.56 -1.24 -7.43
N TYR A 91 16.27 -1.39 -7.73
CA TYR A 91 15.49 -2.57 -7.34
C TYR A 91 15.99 -3.81 -8.09
N TRP A 92 16.13 -4.93 -7.38
CA TRP A 92 16.60 -6.20 -7.95
C TRP A 92 15.65 -7.33 -7.60
N GLU A 93 14.98 -7.90 -8.62
CA GLU A 93 13.90 -8.89 -8.49
C GLU A 93 14.28 -10.23 -7.80
N ASN A 94 15.57 -10.57 -7.70
CA ASN A 94 16.03 -11.92 -7.34
C ASN A 94 16.81 -12.00 -6.01
N ARG A 95 16.74 -10.99 -5.13
CA ARG A 95 17.37 -11.01 -3.79
C ARG A 95 16.46 -10.39 -2.73
N VAL A 96 16.83 -10.50 -1.45
CA VAL A 96 16.16 -9.78 -0.34
C VAL A 96 16.11 -8.30 -0.71
N SER A 97 14.89 -7.80 -0.95
CA SER A 97 14.65 -6.63 -1.79
C SER A 97 15.11 -5.33 -1.12
N LYS A 98 16.32 -4.88 -1.46
CA LYS A 98 16.70 -3.47 -1.29
C LYS A 98 15.91 -2.64 -2.31
N TYR A 99 15.57 -1.41 -1.92
CA TYR A 99 14.88 -0.45 -2.80
C TYR A 99 13.55 -0.97 -3.37
N ASP A 100 12.79 -1.72 -2.57
CA ASP A 100 11.47 -2.24 -2.94
C ASP A 100 10.39 -1.14 -2.93
N VAL A 101 10.52 -0.20 -3.87
CA VAL A 101 9.65 0.95 -4.00
C VAL A 101 9.40 1.27 -5.47
N ALA A 102 8.15 1.60 -5.79
CA ALA A 102 7.73 2.03 -7.12
C ALA A 102 6.66 3.11 -7.04
N LEU A 103 6.55 3.87 -8.14
CA LEU A 103 5.51 4.86 -8.35
C LEU A 103 4.64 4.44 -9.52
N LEU A 104 3.33 4.34 -9.30
CA LEU A 104 2.35 4.17 -10.36
C LEU A 104 1.76 5.53 -10.69
N ARG A 105 1.96 6.00 -11.92
CA ARG A 105 1.25 7.15 -12.46
C ARG A 105 -0.10 6.71 -13.01
N VAL A 106 -1.18 7.37 -12.63
CA VAL A 106 -2.53 7.05 -13.14
C VAL A 106 -2.90 7.91 -14.35
N GLN A 107 -3.85 7.44 -15.17
CA GLN A 107 -4.32 8.14 -16.38
C GLN A 107 -5.20 9.35 -16.06
N GLN A 108 -5.97 9.27 -14.97
CA GLN A 108 -6.84 10.35 -14.49
C GLN A 108 -6.51 10.64 -13.03
N ARG A 109 -6.56 11.94 -12.66
CA ARG A 109 -6.32 12.38 -11.28
C ARG A 109 -7.36 11.83 -10.31
N PHE A 110 -6.95 11.51 -9.10
CA PHE A 110 -7.87 11.30 -7.99
C PHE A 110 -8.56 12.63 -7.62
N GLU A 111 -9.85 12.55 -7.32
CA GLU A 111 -10.63 13.68 -6.81
C GLU A 111 -10.74 13.53 -5.29
N PHE A 112 -10.12 14.43 -4.53
CA PHE A 112 -10.08 14.26 -3.09
C PHE A 112 -11.42 14.56 -2.42
N ASN A 113 -11.76 13.72 -1.44
CA ASN A 113 -12.95 13.81 -0.61
C ASN A 113 -12.69 13.07 0.72
N GLU A 114 -13.73 12.84 1.53
CA GLU A 114 -13.59 12.18 2.84
C GLU A 114 -13.05 10.74 2.77
N ARG A 115 -13.18 10.07 1.62
CA ARG A 115 -12.78 8.66 1.40
C ARG A 115 -11.53 8.52 0.52
N VAL A 116 -11.13 9.59 -0.17
CA VAL A 116 -10.00 9.60 -1.11
C VAL A 116 -9.14 10.81 -0.81
N GLY A 117 -7.89 10.60 -0.43
CA GLY A 117 -7.01 11.67 0.04
C GLY A 117 -5.54 11.29 -0.08
N GLN A 118 -4.68 12.23 0.29
CA GLN A 118 -3.24 12.08 0.14
C GLN A 118 -2.56 11.68 1.46
N ALA A 119 -1.64 10.73 1.41
CA ALA A 119 -0.75 10.41 2.50
C ALA A 119 0.34 11.49 2.62
N LYS A 120 0.61 11.95 3.85
CA LYS A 120 1.76 12.82 4.10
C LYS A 120 3.03 11.99 4.03
N LEU A 121 3.97 12.41 3.19
CA LEU A 121 5.32 11.85 3.19
C LEU A 121 6.13 12.48 4.31
N TRP A 122 6.93 11.65 4.97
CA TRP A 122 7.79 12.08 6.05
C TRP A 122 9.16 12.45 5.50
N ALA A 123 9.60 13.69 5.71
CA ALA A 123 10.87 14.20 5.17
C ALA A 123 12.07 13.98 6.11
N ASN A 124 11.83 13.68 7.40
CA ASN A 124 12.91 13.52 8.36
C ASN A 124 13.43 12.08 8.40
N VAL A 125 14.68 11.88 8.78
CA VAL A 125 15.18 10.53 9.09
C VAL A 125 14.38 9.98 10.28
N TRP A 126 14.08 8.68 10.28
CA TRP A 126 13.42 7.98 11.39
C TRP A 126 14.06 8.39 12.72
N GLN A 127 13.25 8.86 13.68
CA GLN A 127 13.77 9.46 14.90
C GLN A 127 14.69 8.48 15.64
N MET A 128 15.91 8.94 15.92
CA MET A 128 16.89 8.20 16.72
C MET A 128 16.43 8.21 18.17
N ALA A 129 16.29 7.04 18.78
CA ALA A 129 16.09 6.93 20.21
C ALA A 129 17.46 6.85 20.87
N GLY A 130 17.99 7.99 21.32
CA GLY A 130 19.24 8.03 22.11
C GLY A 130 20.43 8.70 21.42
N PRO A 131 21.62 8.64 22.05
CA PRO A 131 22.82 9.31 21.55
C PRO A 131 23.21 8.79 20.16
N LYS A 132 23.65 9.70 19.27
CA LYS A 132 24.08 9.38 17.88
C LYS A 132 25.07 8.20 17.80
N GLU A 133 25.86 7.99 18.85
CA GLU A 133 26.90 6.98 18.94
C GLU A 133 26.38 5.54 19.11
N LYS A 134 25.10 5.34 19.48
CA LYS A 134 24.55 4.00 19.75
C LYS A 134 23.72 3.40 18.61
N HIS A 135 23.46 4.14 17.51
CA HIS A 135 22.62 3.70 16.38
C HIS A 135 21.34 2.94 16.83
N GLU A 136 20.76 3.32 17.96
CA GLU A 136 19.57 2.68 18.51
C GLU A 136 18.36 3.40 17.91
N TYR A 137 17.86 2.88 16.80
CA TYR A 137 16.69 3.45 16.17
C TYR A 137 15.45 3.04 16.97
N GLY A 138 14.55 4.00 17.19
CA GLY A 138 13.37 3.81 18.04
C GLY A 138 12.35 2.86 17.43
N ILE A 139 11.44 2.39 18.28
CA ILE A 139 10.20 1.71 17.89
C ILE A 139 9.14 2.79 17.64
N MET A 140 8.38 2.65 16.56
CA MET A 140 7.22 3.50 16.27
C MET A 140 5.96 2.65 16.20
N ASP A 141 4.89 3.15 16.81
CA ASP A 141 3.57 2.58 16.65
C ASP A 141 3.04 2.98 15.27
N CYS A 142 2.75 1.97 14.45
CA CYS A 142 2.27 2.13 13.08
C CYS A 142 0.92 1.43 12.91
N ARG A 143 0.18 1.89 11.89
CA ARG A 143 -1.02 1.20 11.40
C ARG A 143 -0.83 0.80 9.95
N GLY A 144 -1.08 -0.46 9.64
CA GLY A 144 -1.13 -0.97 8.28
C GLY A 144 -2.59 -1.10 7.85
N TYR A 145 -2.90 -0.66 6.63
CA TYR A 145 -4.23 -0.73 6.02
C TYR A 145 -4.18 -1.55 4.73
N GLY A 146 -5.20 -2.36 4.47
CA GLY A 146 -5.35 -3.08 3.20
C GLY A 146 -6.42 -4.17 3.21
N TRP A 147 -6.56 -4.86 2.08
CA TRP A 147 -7.49 -5.99 1.86
C TRP A 147 -6.76 -7.34 1.90
N GLY A 148 -5.66 -7.40 2.65
CA GLY A 148 -4.92 -8.65 2.84
C GLY A 148 -5.76 -9.69 3.57
N SER A 149 -5.50 -10.96 3.27
CA SER A 149 -6.21 -12.04 3.94
C SER A 149 -5.76 -12.29 5.37
N LEU A 150 -6.71 -12.76 6.18
CA LEU A 150 -6.44 -13.33 7.50
C LEU A 150 -6.28 -14.86 7.44
N GLU A 151 -6.68 -15.50 6.35
CA GLU A 151 -6.61 -16.96 6.17
C GLU A 151 -5.70 -17.31 4.98
N ILE A 152 -4.80 -18.26 5.19
CA ILE A 152 -3.90 -18.72 4.13
C ILE A 152 -4.74 -19.26 2.96
N GLY A 153 -4.62 -18.63 1.79
CA GLY A 153 -5.28 -19.06 0.55
C GLY A 153 -6.66 -18.47 0.29
N VAL A 154 -7.24 -17.70 1.21
CA VAL A 154 -8.50 -16.97 0.99
C VAL A 154 -8.15 -15.52 0.63
N PRO A 155 -8.74 -14.87 -0.37
CA PRO A 155 -8.57 -13.42 -0.58
C PRO A 155 -9.30 -12.61 0.51
N GLY A 156 -8.74 -11.47 0.93
CA GLY A 156 -9.44 -10.56 1.84
C GLY A 156 -10.41 -9.65 1.07
N ASP A 157 -11.64 -9.53 1.57
CA ASP A 157 -12.69 -8.76 0.88
C ASP A 157 -12.95 -7.40 1.51
N SER A 158 -12.65 -7.22 2.78
CA SER A 158 -12.90 -5.97 3.51
C SER A 158 -11.60 -5.26 3.86
N LEU A 159 -11.62 -3.93 3.83
CA LEU A 159 -10.52 -3.11 4.29
C LEU A 159 -10.35 -3.33 5.80
N ARG A 160 -9.12 -3.62 6.20
CA ARG A 160 -8.75 -3.83 7.60
C ARG A 160 -7.58 -2.94 7.98
N THR A 161 -7.47 -2.70 9.28
CA THR A 161 -6.29 -2.12 9.88
C THR A 161 -5.68 -3.08 10.88
N VAL A 162 -4.37 -3.04 11.01
CA VAL A 162 -3.61 -3.70 12.07
C VAL A 162 -2.69 -2.68 12.73
N THR A 163 -2.64 -2.69 14.06
CA THR A 163 -1.64 -1.93 14.80
C THR A 163 -0.39 -2.78 14.97
N LEU A 164 0.77 -2.22 14.61
CA LEU A 164 2.05 -2.90 14.69
C LEU A 164 3.14 -1.95 15.22
N ASN A 165 4.18 -2.55 15.77
CA ASN A 165 5.36 -1.82 16.20
C ASN A 165 6.43 -1.98 15.12
N ALA A 166 6.79 -0.89 14.46
CA ALA A 166 7.87 -0.86 13.49
C ALA A 166 9.18 -0.49 14.19
N GLY A 167 10.18 -1.38 14.12
CA GLY A 167 11.52 -1.15 14.63
C GLY A 167 12.52 -0.94 13.49
N HIS A 168 13.57 -0.16 13.74
CA HIS A 168 14.66 0.05 12.79
C HIS A 168 16.03 -0.28 13.43
N GLY A 169 17.07 -0.44 12.61
CA GLY A 169 18.44 -0.78 13.04
C GLY A 169 18.52 -2.05 13.89
N THR A 170 19.12 -1.97 15.08
CA THR A 170 19.34 -3.14 15.95
C THR A 170 18.05 -3.79 16.44
N LYS A 171 16.92 -3.05 16.44
CA LYS A 171 15.58 -3.52 16.78
C LYS A 171 14.78 -4.00 15.55
N ALA A 172 15.31 -3.86 14.33
CA ALA A 172 14.68 -4.40 13.13
C ALA A 172 14.72 -5.94 13.12
N CYS A 173 13.93 -6.57 12.24
CA CYS A 173 13.96 -8.01 12.02
C CYS A 173 15.39 -8.47 11.68
N SER A 174 15.78 -9.66 12.17
CA SER A 174 17.11 -10.25 11.95
C SER A 174 17.50 -10.31 10.47
N CYS A 175 16.54 -10.50 9.57
CA CYS A 175 16.73 -10.52 8.11
C CYS A 175 17.24 -9.19 7.52
N PHE A 176 17.16 -8.08 8.27
CA PHE A 176 17.62 -6.75 7.88
C PHE A 176 18.78 -6.23 8.73
N LYS A 177 19.28 -7.01 9.68
CA LYS A 177 20.50 -6.69 10.43
C LYS A 177 21.69 -7.01 9.51
N MET A 178 22.21 -5.99 8.83
CA MET A 178 23.54 -6.07 8.18
C MET A 178 24.63 -6.01 9.24
#